data_AF-A0A521DA53-F1
#
_entry.id   AF-A0A521DA53-F1
#
_cell.length_a   1.000
_cell.length_b   1.000
_cell.length_c   1.000
_cell.angle_alpha   90.00
_cell.angle_beta   90.00
_cell.angle_gamma   90.00
#
_symmetry.space_group_name_H-M   'P 1'
#
loop_
_entity.id
_entity.type
_entity.pdbx_description
1 polymer ?
#
loop_
_entity_poly.entity_id
_entity_poly.type
_entity_poly.pdbx_seq_one_letter_code
_entity_poly.pdbx_strand_id
1 'polypeptide(L)' 'MKAHLHISKIGLLVRGFTAVFIIGLAIKLFSVMLGSHNEFADKLGTIGLYIFIAGAAGLMLIMIFHAIIGQGKDWTDMDK' A
#
# COMPACT_ATOMS: atom_id res chain seq x y z
N MET A 1 19.40 -22.85 11.47
CA MET A 1 18.46 -21.74 11.74
C MET A 1 17.14 -22.03 11.03
N LYS A 2 16.14 -22.55 11.75
CA LYS A 2 14.75 -22.48 11.26
C LYS A 2 14.34 -21.02 11.44
N ALA A 3 14.23 -20.28 10.34
CA ALA A 3 13.73 -18.92 10.37
C ALA A 3 12.26 -18.96 10.81
N HIS A 4 12.02 -18.90 12.11
CA HIS A 4 10.74 -18.46 12.67
C HIS A 4 10.63 -16.97 12.36
N LEU A 5 10.43 -16.66 11.09
CA LEU A 5 10.07 -15.34 10.59
C LEU A 5 8.66 -15.11 11.15
N HIS A 6 8.62 -14.54 12.35
CA HIS A 6 7.39 -14.08 12.99
C HIS A 6 6.90 -12.87 12.17
N ILE A 7 6.43 -13.13 10.94
CA ILE A 7 5.85 -12.13 10.06
C ILE A 7 4.59 -11.68 10.79
N SER A 8 4.71 -10.53 11.45
CA SER A 8 3.56 -9.88 12.07
C SER A 8 2.46 -9.73 11.03
N LYS A 9 1.21 -10.03 11.41
CA LYS A 9 0.04 -9.91 10.52
C LYS A 9 -0.05 -8.52 9.88
N ILE A 10 0.39 -7.48 10.60
CA ILE A 10 0.50 -6.11 10.12
C ILE A 10 1.55 -6.00 9.00
N GLY A 11 2.71 -6.64 9.17
CA GLY A 11 3.76 -6.66 8.15
C GLY A 11 3.32 -7.37 6.86
N LEU A 12 2.45 -8.39 6.95
CA LEU A 12 1.84 -9.02 5.78
C LEU A 12 0.88 -8.06 5.06
N LEU A 13 0.05 -7.33 5.80
CA LEU A 13 -0.87 -6.33 5.23
C LEU A 13 -0.11 -5.19 4.55
N VAL A 14 0.94 -4.66 5.18
CA VAL A 14 1.79 -3.62 4.58
C VAL A 14 2.38 -4.10 3.26
N ARG A 15 2.93 -5.33 3.21
CA ARG A 15 3.46 -5.91 1.97
C ARG A 15 2.39 -6.08 0.90
N GLY A 16 1.19 -6.52 1.29
CA GLY A 16 0.04 -6.64 0.39
C GLY A 16 -0.34 -5.31 -0.26
N PHE A 17 -0.59 -4.27 0.55
CA PHE A 17 -0.95 -2.96 0.01
C PHE A 17 0.20 -2.29 -0.76
N THR A 18 1.46 -2.55 -0.37
CA THR A 18 2.63 -2.11 -1.14
C THR A 18 2.66 -2.77 -2.52
N ALA A 19 2.39 -4.06 -2.61
CA ALA A 19 2.32 -4.76 -3.89
C ALA A 19 1.19 -4.19 -4.77
N VAL A 20 0.01 -3.97 -4.19
CA VAL A 20 -1.13 -3.35 -4.91
C VAL A 20 -0.77 -1.95 -5.41
N PHE A 21 -0.13 -1.14 -4.58
CA PHE A 21 0.36 0.20 -4.95
C PHE A 21 1.33 0.15 -6.13
N ILE A 22 2.34 -0.72 -6.07
CA ILE A 22 3.34 -0.88 -7.13
C ILE A 22 2.69 -1.37 -8.43
N ILE A 23 1.77 -2.34 -8.34
CA ILE A 23 1.05 -2.86 -9.50
C ILE A 23 0.22 -1.77 -10.17
N GLY A 24 -0.54 -0.99 -9.39
CA GLY A 24 -1.32 0.13 -9.92
C GLY A 24 -0.46 1.18 -10.62
N LEU A 25 0.69 1.51 -10.00
CA LEU A 25 1.66 2.42 -10.59
C LEU A 25 2.25 1.87 -11.91
N ALA A 26 2.64 0.60 -11.94
CA ALA A 26 3.18 -0.05 -13.13
C ALA A 26 2.16 -0.05 -14.28
N ILE A 27 0.90 -0.40 -14.00
CA ILE A 27 -0.19 -0.36 -14.99
C ILE A 27 -0.39 1.05 -15.52
N LYS A 28 -0.36 2.07 -14.64
CA LYS A 28 -0.50 3.47 -15.05
C LYS A 28 0.64 3.92 -15.96
N LEU A 29 1.88 3.61 -15.60
CA LEU A 29 3.06 3.94 -16.41
C LEU A 29 3.03 3.21 -17.76
N PHE A 30 2.63 1.94 -17.77
CA PHE A 30 2.48 1.17 -18.99
C PHE A 30 1.39 1.75 -19.91
N SER A 31 0.26 2.16 -19.34
CA SER A 31 -0.80 2.88 -20.09
C SER A 31 -0.27 4.16 -20.76
N VAL A 32 0.57 4.94 -20.08
CA VAL A 32 1.20 6.14 -20.68
C VAL A 32 2.10 5.76 -21.87
N MET A 33 2.82 4.64 -21.79
CA MET A 33 3.68 4.16 -22.88
C MET A 33 2.90 3.68 -24.11
N LEU A 34 1.64 3.24 -23.95
CA LEU A 34 0.77 2.84 -25.06
C LEU A 34 0.21 4.03 -25.86
N GLY A 35 0.37 5.26 -25.36
CA GLY A 35 -0.04 6.50 -26.03
C GLY A 35 -1.51 6.88 -25.80
N SER A 36 -1.77 8.17 -25.66
CA SER A 36 -3.08 8.76 -25.31
C SER A 36 -4.13 8.72 -26.44
N HIS A 37 -3.77 8.22 -27.62
CA HIS A 37 -4.70 8.07 -28.75
C HIS A 37 -5.39 6.70 -28.79
N ASN A 38 -5.04 5.82 -27.86
CA ASN A 38 -5.61 4.48 -27.78
C ASN A 38 -6.63 4.42 -26.64
N GLU A 39 -7.90 4.19 -26.97
CA GLU A 39 -9.00 4.06 -26.00
C GLU A 39 -8.75 2.93 -24.97
N PHE A 40 -8.00 1.90 -25.37
CA PHE A 40 -7.55 0.84 -24.46
C PHE A 40 -6.54 1.38 -23.43
N ALA A 41 -5.61 2.24 -23.84
CA ALA A 41 -4.63 2.84 -22.95
C ALA A 41 -5.29 3.70 -21.89
N ASP A 42 -6.32 4.48 -22.23
CA ASP A 42 -7.08 5.30 -21.28
C ASP A 42 -7.84 4.46 -20.25
N LYS A 43 -8.52 3.40 -20.70
CA LYS A 43 -9.23 2.46 -19.81
C LYS A 43 -8.24 1.75 -18.88
N LEU A 44 -7.13 1.25 -19.42
CA LEU A 44 -6.08 0.61 -18.64
C LEU A 44 -5.45 1.56 -17.63
N GLY A 45 -5.21 2.82 -18.02
CA GLY A 45 -4.68 3.86 -17.16
C GLY A 45 -5.64 4.25 -16.04
N THR A 46 -6.94 4.19 -16.30
CA THR A 46 -7.99 4.43 -15.29
C THR A 46 -8.02 3.28 -14.27
N ILE A 47 -7.95 2.04 -14.73
CA ILE A 47 -7.85 0.86 -13.86
C ILE A 47 -6.58 0.94 -13.00
N GLY A 48 -5.42 1.24 -13.61
CA GLY A 48 -4.16 1.41 -12.89
C GLY A 48 -4.24 2.49 -11.82
N LEU A 49 -4.91 3.60 -12.10
CA LEU A 49 -5.13 4.68 -11.13
C LEU A 49 -5.97 4.21 -9.93
N TYR A 50 -7.07 3.49 -10.15
CA TYR A 50 -7.89 2.98 -9.05
C TYR A 50 -7.14 1.98 -8.17
N ILE A 51 -6.37 1.07 -8.78
CA ILE A 51 -5.53 0.11 -8.06
C ILE A 51 -4.46 0.85 -7.24
N PHE A 52 -3.81 1.85 -7.83
CA PHE A 52 -2.82 2.69 -7.17
C PHE A 52 -3.40 3.40 -5.94
N ILE A 53 -4.55 4.07 -6.10
CA ILE A 53 -5.23 4.78 -5.02
C ILE A 53 -5.63 3.82 -3.90
N ALA A 54 -6.17 2.64 -4.23
CA ALA A 54 -6.53 1.63 -3.24
C ALA A 54 -5.31 1.15 -2.43
N GLY A 55 -4.17 0.91 -3.11
CA GLY A 55 -2.90 0.58 -2.46
C GLY A 55 -2.41 1.70 -1.54
N ALA A 56 -2.39 2.95 -2.02
CA ALA A 56 -1.96 4.12 -1.26
C ALA A 56 -2.84 4.36 -0.02
N ALA A 57 -4.16 4.31 -0.18
CA ALA A 57 -5.11 4.48 0.91
C ALA A 57 -4.96 3.37 1.97
N GLY A 58 -4.79 2.12 1.55
CA GLY A 58 -4.55 1.00 2.46
C GLY A 58 -3.26 1.16 3.27
N LEU A 59 -2.17 1.59 2.64
CA LEU A 59 -0.92 1.91 3.35
C LEU A 59 -1.10 3.05 4.36
N MET A 60 -1.79 4.13 3.95
CA MET A 60 -2.06 5.27 4.82
C MET A 60 -2.87 4.88 6.06
N LEU A 61 -3.93 4.09 5.89
CA LEU A 61 -4.75 3.60 7.00
C LEU A 61 -3.94 2.74 7.97
N ILE A 62 -3.05 1.87 7.46
CA ILE A 62 -2.18 1.06 8.31
C ILE A 62 -1.20 1.94 9.10
N MET A 63 -0.62 2.95 8.45
CA MET A 63 0.28 3.90 9.13
C MET A 63 -0.45 4.68 10.22
N ILE A 64 -1.67 5.15 9.96
CA ILE A 64 -2.50 5.84 10.96
C ILE A 64 -2.82 4.91 12.13
N PHE A 65 -3.27 3.69 11.83
CA PHE A 65 -3.58 2.70 12.86
C PHE A 65 -2.36 2.37 13.73
N HIS A 66 -1.19 2.20 13.09
CA HIS A 66 0.06 1.97 13.79
C HIS A 66 0.49 3.17 14.63
N ALA A 67 0.31 4.40 14.13
CA ALA A 67 0.63 5.62 14.88
C ALA A 67 -0.26 5.79 16.11
N ILE A 68 -1.57 5.56 15.98
CA ILE A 68 -2.53 5.67 17.10
C ILE A 68 -2.24 4.62 18.19
N ILE A 69 -2.04 3.36 17.80
CA ILE A 69 -1.76 2.28 18.76
C ILE A 69 -0.35 2.37 19.32
N GLY A 70 0.61 2.81 18.51
CA GLY A 70 1.99 3.04 18.93
C GLY A 70 2.08 4.11 20.00
N GLN A 71 1.38 5.23 19.81
CA GLN A 71 1.36 6.32 20.80
C GLN A 71 0.71 5.90 22.13
N GLY A 72 -0.34 5.08 22.12
CA GLY A 72 -1.01 4.64 23.36
C GLY A 72 -0.11 3.87 24.34
N LYS A 73 1.01 3.32 23.87
CA LYS A 73 1.97 2.58 24.70
C LYS A 73 3.01 3.48 25.38
N ASP A 74 3.33 4.62 24.76
CA ASP A 74 4.35 5.56 25.27
C ASP A 74 3.86 6.35 26.50
N TRP A 75 2.55 6.59 26.65
CA TRP A 75 2.02 7.30 27.84
C TRP A 75 1.93 6.41 29.09
N THR A 76 1.64 5.11 28.92
CA THR A 76 1.51 4.16 30.04
C THR A 76 2.86 3.78 30.68
N ASP A 77 3.97 4.04 29.99
CA ASP A 77 5.32 3.85 30.51
C ASP A 77 5.91 5.16 31.11
N MET A 78 5.22 6.30 30.99
CA MET A 78 5.59 7.55 31.68
C MET A 78 5.02 7.66 33.10
N ASP A 79 4.08 6.77 33.47
CA ASP A 79 3.46 6.69 34.80
C ASP A 79 4.12 5.65 35.72
N LYS A 80 5.28 5.08 35.33
CA LYS A 80 6.12 4.19 36.15
C LYS A 80 7.49 4.81 36.37
#